data_AF-A0A7C3XAI1-F1
#
_entry.id   AF-A0A7C3XAI1-F1
#
_cell.length_a   1.000
_cell.length_b   1.000
_cell.length_c   1.000
_cell.angle_alpha   90.00
_cell.angle_beta   90.00
_cell.angle_gamma   90.00
#
_symmetry.space_group_name_H-M   'P 1'
#
loop_
_entity.id
_entity.type
_entity.pdbx_description
1 polymer ?
#
loop_
_entity_poly.entity_id
_entity_poly.type
_entity_poly.pdbx_seq_one_letter_code
_entity_poly.pdbx_strand_id
1 'polypeptide(L)'
;VRDYFLAQWEKFRRYPWAVLAHSTHVKGIGTFKGGVERPRIEVVLATGIPEEVCRRINLGFRDPKTINPADFQGREAEGILVVPNAGEQLWRLADGTVPDIDKL
;
A
#
# COMPACT_ATOMS: atom_id res chain seq x y z
N VAL A 1 5.50 2.82 -4.09
CA VAL A 1 5.90 3.07 -5.48
C VAL A 1 7.36 3.50 -5.56
N ARG A 2 8.24 2.63 -6.07
CA ARG A 2 9.68 2.91 -6.24
C ARG A 2 9.95 4.08 -7.18
N ASP A 3 9.26 4.10 -8.32
CA ASP A 3 9.53 5.04 -9.42
C ASP A 3 9.32 6.51 -9.02
N TYR A 4 8.39 6.78 -8.08
CA TYR A 4 8.15 8.11 -7.53
C TYR A 4 9.42 8.74 -6.96
N PHE A 5 10.23 7.96 -6.24
CA PHE A 5 11.47 8.43 -5.64
C PHE A 5 12.61 8.50 -6.66
N LEU A 6 12.76 7.47 -7.50
CA LEU A 6 13.87 7.38 -8.46
C LEU A 6 13.78 8.42 -9.58
N ALA A 7 12.57 8.70 -10.07
CA ALA A 7 12.35 9.75 -11.09
C ALA A 7 12.63 11.17 -10.57
N GLN A 8 12.78 11.33 -9.25
CA GLN A 8 13.01 12.61 -8.56
C GLN A 8 14.25 12.51 -7.66
N TRP A 9 15.28 11.77 -8.08
CA TRP A 9 16.38 11.39 -7.20
C TRP A 9 17.08 12.57 -6.52
N GLU A 10 17.31 13.68 -7.23
CA GLU A 10 17.92 14.89 -6.66
C GLU A 10 17.15 15.46 -5.46
N LYS A 11 15.82 15.32 -5.45
CA LYS A 11 14.97 15.76 -4.33
C LYS A 11 15.10 14.83 -3.12
N PHE A 12 15.28 13.53 -3.35
CA PHE A 12 15.16 12.51 -2.31
C PHE A 12 16.48 11.95 -1.79
N ARG A 13 17.59 12.08 -2.53
CA ARG A 13 18.91 11.52 -2.17
C ARG A 13 19.45 11.98 -0.81
N ARG A 14 18.93 13.10 -0.29
CA ARG A 14 19.27 13.66 1.02
C ARG A 14 18.61 12.97 2.22
N TYR A 15 17.56 12.18 2.00
CA TYR A 15 16.84 11.48 3.08
C TYR A 15 17.46 10.10 3.32
N PRO A 16 17.33 9.53 4.54
CA PRO A 16 17.80 8.18 4.82
C PRO A 16 17.14 7.15 3.89
N TRP A 17 17.95 6.33 3.22
CA TRP A 17 17.44 5.38 2.23
C TRP A 17 16.53 4.32 2.83
N ALA A 18 16.73 3.97 4.11
CA ALA A 18 15.83 3.07 4.83
C ALA A 18 14.38 3.62 4.89
N VAL A 19 14.21 4.93 5.03
CA VAL A 19 12.89 5.58 5.06
C VAL A 19 12.26 5.57 3.67
N LEU A 20 13.05 5.82 2.62
CA LEU A 20 12.58 5.74 1.24
C LEU A 20 12.15 4.31 0.90
N ALA A 21 12.96 3.31 1.22
CA ALA A 21 12.65 1.91 1.01
C ALA A 21 11.40 1.46 1.79
N HIS A 22 11.26 1.85 3.06
CA HIS A 22 10.06 1.55 3.83
C HIS A 22 8.80 2.13 3.16
N SER A 23 8.89 3.36 2.66
CA SER A 23 7.78 4.02 1.95
C SER A 23 7.40 3.27 0.66
N THR A 24 8.38 2.71 -0.07
CA THR A 24 8.10 1.94 -1.28
C THR A 24 7.48 0.59 -0.97
N HIS A 25 7.93 -0.10 0.09
CA HIS A 25 7.40 -1.39 0.52
C HIS A 25 5.93 -1.28 0.93
N VAL A 26 5.57 -0.29 1.76
CA VAL A 26 4.20 -0.11 2.25
C VAL A 26 3.23 0.20 1.12
N LYS A 27 3.58 1.14 0.23
CA LYS A 27 2.68 1.54 -0.87
C LYS A 27 2.61 0.50 -2.00
N GLY A 28 3.56 -0.44 -2.04
CA GLY A 28 3.63 -1.49 -3.06
C GLY A 28 4.09 -1.01 -4.44
N ILE A 29 3.89 -1.88 -5.43
CA ILE A 29 4.23 -1.60 -6.83
C ILE A 29 3.28 -0.58 -7.46
N GLY A 30 3.76 0.13 -8.46
CA GLY A 30 3.03 1.17 -9.18
C GLY A 30 3.98 2.05 -9.97
N THR A 31 3.45 2.95 -10.79
CA THR A 31 4.25 3.76 -11.71
C THR A 31 4.29 5.23 -11.29
N PHE A 32 5.29 5.97 -11.79
CA PHE A 32 5.31 7.42 -11.73
C PHE A 32 5.64 7.98 -13.11
N LYS A 33 4.64 8.51 -13.81
CA LYS A 33 4.75 8.98 -15.19
C LYS A 33 4.09 10.34 -15.32
N GLY A 34 4.75 11.29 -15.99
CA GLY A 34 4.22 12.64 -16.19
C GLY A 34 3.94 13.41 -14.89
N GLY A 35 4.71 13.16 -13.83
CA GLY A 35 4.52 13.80 -12.52
C GLY A 35 3.42 13.20 -11.65
N VAL A 36 2.75 12.12 -12.09
CA VAL A 36 1.64 11.49 -11.38
C VAL A 36 2.01 10.09 -10.92
N GLU A 37 1.80 9.81 -9.62
CA GLU A 37 1.94 8.48 -9.04
C GLU A 37 0.66 7.66 -9.28
N ARG A 38 0.82 6.42 -9.74
CA ARG A 38 -0.27 5.46 -9.95
C ARG A 38 0.05 4.15 -9.22
N PRO A 39 -0.38 4.01 -7.95
CA PRO A 39 -0.17 2.78 -7.20
C PRO A 39 -1.10 1.66 -7.72
N ARG A 40 -0.64 0.40 -7.66
CA ARG A 40 -1.48 -0.76 -8.02
C ARG A 40 -2.59 -1.02 -7.01
N ILE A 41 -2.33 -0.70 -5.75
CA ILE A 41 -3.23 -0.95 -4.62
C ILE A 41 -3.46 0.34 -3.85
N GLU A 42 -4.59 0.41 -3.16
CA GLU A 42 -4.82 1.40 -2.12
C GLU A 42 -4.47 0.79 -0.76
N VAL A 43 -3.80 1.57 0.08
CA VAL A 43 -3.49 1.20 1.46
C VAL A 43 -4.20 2.19 2.36
N VAL A 44 -5.09 1.67 3.20
CA VAL A 44 -5.92 2.44 4.12
C VAL A 44 -5.53 2.07 5.54
N LEU A 45 -5.26 3.08 6.38
CA LEU A 45 -4.95 2.87 7.78
C LEU A 45 -6.21 3.02 8.63
N ALA A 46 -6.57 1.96 9.33
CA ALA A 46 -7.58 1.96 10.38
C ALA A 46 -6.89 1.97 11.75
N THR A 47 -6.36 3.12 12.16
CA THR A 47 -5.55 3.28 13.38
C THR A 47 -5.93 4.56 14.12
N GLY A 48 -5.31 4.81 15.28
CA GLY A 48 -5.45 6.08 16.00
C GLY A 48 -4.71 7.28 15.38
N ILE A 49 -4.02 7.08 14.24
CA ILE A 49 -3.35 8.17 13.53
C ILE A 49 -4.42 9.09 12.91
N PRO A 50 -4.33 10.42 13.08
CA PRO A 50 -5.31 11.34 12.51
C PRO A 50 -5.42 11.25 10.98
N GLU A 51 -6.64 11.42 10.47
CA GLU A 51 -6.94 11.34 9.03
C GLU A 51 -6.07 12.29 8.19
N GLU A 52 -5.85 13.51 8.67
CA GLU A 52 -5.03 14.49 7.98
C GLU A 52 -3.57 14.06 7.87
N VAL A 53 -3.05 13.33 8.85
CA VAL A 53 -1.69 12.78 8.83
C VAL A 53 -1.59 11.68 7.78
N CYS A 54 -2.55 10.73 7.76
CA CYS A 54 -2.61 9.67 6.74
C CYS A 54 -2.65 10.24 5.32
N ARG A 55 -3.51 11.25 5.08
CA ARG A 55 -3.62 11.91 3.77
C ARG A 55 -2.32 12.63 3.37
N ARG A 56 -1.65 13.30 4.31
CA ARG A 56 -0.35 13.97 4.05
C ARG A 56 0.75 13.02 3.59
N ILE A 57 0.69 11.76 4.00
CA ILE A 57 1.67 10.72 3.60
C ILE A 57 1.15 9.83 2.47
N ASN A 58 0.12 10.27 1.74
CA ASN A 58 -0.48 9.56 0.61
C ASN A 58 -1.04 8.17 0.96
N LEU A 59 -1.68 8.04 2.13
CA LEU A 59 -2.41 6.83 2.54
C LEU A 59 -3.89 7.16 2.76
N GLY A 60 -4.74 6.14 2.58
CA GLY A 60 -6.15 6.23 2.95
C GLY A 60 -6.30 6.18 4.47
N PHE A 61 -7.45 6.64 4.95
CA PHE A 61 -7.84 6.58 6.35
C PHE A 61 -9.22 5.93 6.49
N ARG A 62 -9.39 5.15 7.55
CA ARG A 62 -10.69 4.67 8.02
C ARG A 62 -10.72 4.82 9.54
N ASP A 63 -11.82 5.30 10.10
CA ASP A 63 -11.94 5.35 11.56
C ASP A 63 -11.94 3.90 12.12
N PRO A 64 -10.97 3.52 12.98
CA PRO A 64 -10.90 2.18 13.55
C PRO A 64 -12.13 1.80 14.39
N LYS A 65 -12.90 2.76 14.89
CA LYS A 65 -14.15 2.49 15.63
C LYS A 65 -15.31 2.11 14.70
N THR A 66 -15.17 2.36 13.40
CA THR A 66 -16.20 2.09 12.38
C THR A 66 -15.93 0.82 11.58
N ILE A 67 -14.86 0.08 11.90
CA ILE A 67 -14.51 -1.17 11.24
C ILE A 67 -14.61 -2.32 12.24
N ASN A 68 -15.47 -3.28 11.94
CA ASN A 68 -15.54 -4.54 12.67
C ASN A 68 -15.11 -5.66 11.71
N PRO A 69 -13.94 -6.31 11.90
CA PRO A 69 -13.47 -7.36 11.01
C PRO A 69 -14.46 -8.50 10.81
N ALA A 70 -15.33 -8.79 11.79
CA ALA A 70 -16.35 -9.83 11.68
C ALA A 70 -17.36 -9.57 10.55
N ASP A 71 -17.64 -8.31 10.23
CA ASP A 71 -18.58 -7.92 9.16
C ASP A 71 -18.05 -8.25 7.74
N PHE A 72 -16.76 -8.61 7.64
CA PHE A 72 -16.07 -8.94 6.41
C PHE A 72 -15.72 -10.44 6.30
N GLN A 73 -15.95 -11.23 7.35
CA GLN A 73 -15.63 -12.66 7.37
C GLN A 73 -16.61 -13.48 6.50
N GLY A 74 -16.11 -14.52 5.83
CA GLY A 74 -16.94 -15.42 5.01
C GLY A 74 -17.40 -14.81 3.68
N ARG A 75 -16.77 -13.71 3.25
CA ARG A 75 -17.11 -12.95 2.04
C ARG A 75 -16.06 -13.11 0.94
N GLU A 76 -15.33 -14.22 0.95
CA GLU A 76 -14.28 -14.52 -0.03
C GLU A 76 -14.85 -14.64 -1.46
N ALA A 77 -16.09 -15.12 -1.59
CA ALA A 77 -16.80 -15.17 -2.88
C ALA A 77 -17.07 -13.77 -3.47
N GLU A 78 -17.10 -12.73 -2.62
CA GLU A 78 -17.20 -11.32 -3.04
C GLU A 78 -15.82 -10.68 -3.27
N GLY A 79 -14.73 -11.44 -3.11
CA GLY A 79 -13.36 -10.95 -3.21
C GLY A 79 -12.82 -10.28 -1.95
N ILE A 80 -13.46 -10.48 -0.79
CA ILE A 80 -13.03 -9.91 0.49
C ILE A 80 -12.35 -10.99 1.32
N LEU A 81 -11.13 -10.73 1.77
CA LEU A 81 -10.38 -11.62 2.65
C LEU A 81 -10.04 -10.92 3.96
N VAL A 82 -10.38 -11.55 5.07
CA VAL A 82 -9.96 -11.13 6.42
C VAL A 82 -8.84 -12.04 6.89
N VAL A 83 -7.69 -11.45 7.24
CA VAL A 83 -6.54 -12.19 7.76
C VAL A 83 -6.29 -11.78 9.21
N PRO A 84 -6.74 -12.58 10.21
CA PRO A 84 -6.40 -12.35 11.61
C PRO A 84 -4.90 -12.48 11.82
N ASN A 85 -4.33 -11.65 12.71
CA ASN A 85 -2.88 -11.61 12.96
C ASN A 85 -2.06 -11.48 11.66
N ALA A 86 -2.52 -10.59 10.76
CA ALA A 86 -1.84 -10.32 9.50
C ALA A 86 -0.40 -9.84 9.72
N GLY A 87 0.49 -10.18 8.80
CA GLY A 87 1.91 -9.80 8.82
C GLY A 87 2.89 -10.99 8.81
N GLU A 88 2.41 -12.20 9.11
CA GLU A 88 3.25 -13.40 9.22
C GLU A 88 3.09 -14.39 8.06
N GLN A 89 1.99 -14.28 7.31
CA GLN A 89 1.68 -15.16 6.19
C GLN A 89 2.06 -14.52 4.86
N LEU A 90 2.85 -15.24 4.07
CA LEU A 90 3.20 -14.84 2.71
C LEU A 90 2.27 -15.52 1.70
N TRP A 91 1.69 -14.71 0.81
CA TRP A 91 0.74 -15.17 -0.20
C TRP A 91 1.38 -15.21 -1.59
N ARG A 92 1.04 -16.24 -2.37
CA ARG A 92 1.40 -16.37 -3.78
C ARG A 92 0.15 -16.69 -4.58
N LEU A 93 0.03 -16.13 -5.79
CA LEU A 93 -1.02 -16.52 -6.71
C LEU A 93 -0.88 -18.01 -7.08
N ALA A 94 -2.03 -18.69 -7.20
CA ALA A 94 -2.07 -20.13 -7.47
C ALA A 94 -1.46 -20.49 -8.83
N ASP A 95 -1.63 -19.61 -9.82
CA ASP A 95 -1.06 -19.73 -11.16
C ASP A 95 0.45 -19.40 -11.22
N GLY A 96 1.04 -18.96 -10.11
CA GLY A 96 2.45 -18.57 -10.03
C GLY A 96 2.76 -17.20 -10.65
N THR A 97 1.75 -16.47 -11.13
CA THR A 97 1.95 -15.15 -11.72
C THR A 97 2.50 -14.17 -10.68
N VAL A 98 3.53 -13.42 -11.07
CA VAL A 98 4.06 -12.30 -10.30
C VAL A 98 3.64 -11.00 -11.00
N PRO A 99 2.98 -10.07 -10.30
CA PRO A 99 2.59 -8.79 -10.89
C PRO A 99 3.79 -8.03 -11.45
N ASP A 100 3.71 -7.67 -12.73
CA ASP A 100 4.76 -6.95 -13.45
C ASP A 100 4.40 -5.46 -13.55
N ILE A 101 5.28 -4.60 -13.05
CA ILE A 101 5.09 -3.15 -13.03
C ILE A 101 5.00 -2.55 -14.43
N ASP A 102 5.69 -3.14 -15.41
CA ASP A 102 5.72 -2.62 -16.78
C ASP A 102 4.46 -2.99 -17.57
N LYS A 103 3.66 -3.93 -17.04
CA LYS A 103 2.36 -4.34 -17.57
C LYS A 103 1.17 -3.61 -16.90
N LEU A 104 1.42 -2.72 -15.94
CA LEU A 104 0.43 -1.86 -15.28
C LEU A 104 0.33 -0.49 -15.97
#